data_AF-A0A8T6TXS1-F1
#
_entry.id   AF-A0A8T6TXS1-F1
#
_cell.length_a   1.000
_cell.length_b   1.000
_cell.length_c   1.000
_cell.angle_alpha   90.00
_cell.angle_beta   90.00
_cell.angle_gamma   90.00
#
_symmetry.space_group_name_H-M   'P 1'
#
loop_
_entity.id
_entity.type
_entity.pdbx_description
1 polymer ?
#
loop_
_entity_poly.entity_id
_entity_poly.type
_entity_poly.pdbx_seq_one_letter_code
_entity_poly.pdbx_strand_id
1 'polypeptide(L)'
;MTLPEYESIEAFVEYLLDDERFEYDHEDLQALSASLRLSSHKVRRELDSWGLSLKRRPHEQEVRGFSSWDENRWQGNPCGGGTGYEQIAGFAGKKG
;
A
#
# COMPACT_ATOMS: atom_id res chain seq x y z
N MET A 1 -1.29 -16.11 18.96
CA MET A 1 -0.02 -16.44 19.63
C MET A 1 0.90 -15.26 19.37
N THR A 2 1.33 -14.56 20.42
CA THR A 2 2.38 -13.53 20.32
C THR A 2 3.71 -14.26 20.23
N LEU A 3 4.52 -13.98 19.21
CA LEU A 3 5.87 -14.54 19.15
C LEU A 3 6.75 -13.85 20.23
N PRO A 4 7.72 -14.56 20.82
CA PRO A 4 8.54 -14.03 21.92
C PRO A 4 9.30 -12.76 21.52
N GLU A 5 9.73 -12.65 20.26
CA GLU A 5 10.41 -11.47 19.71
C GLU A 5 9.51 -10.21 19.66
N TYR A 6 8.20 -10.32 19.84
CA TYR A 6 7.27 -9.19 19.90
C TYR A 6 6.72 -8.93 21.31
N GLU A 7 7.32 -9.50 22.35
CA GLU A 7 6.89 -9.32 23.74
C GLU A 7 7.24 -7.93 24.29
N SER A 8 8.43 -7.42 23.95
CA SER A 8 8.87 -6.06 24.28
C SER A 8 9.66 -5.44 23.13
N ILE A 9 9.90 -4.13 23.23
CA ILE A 9 10.76 -3.42 22.27
C ILE A 9 12.21 -3.89 22.42
N GLU A 10 12.69 -4.13 23.64
CA GLU A 10 14.05 -4.66 23.84
C GLU A 10 14.22 -6.06 23.24
N ALA A 11 13.24 -6.95 23.44
CA ALA A 11 13.29 -8.30 22.88
C ALA A 11 13.35 -8.28 21.34
N PHE A 12 12.62 -7.35 20.71
CA PHE A 12 12.66 -7.17 19.27
C PHE A 12 14.02 -6.60 18.80
N VAL A 13 14.60 -5.68 19.55
CA VAL A 13 15.94 -5.12 19.26
C VAL A 13 17.01 -6.20 19.39
N GLU A 14 16.99 -7.00 20.46
CA GLU A 14 17.91 -8.13 20.67
C GLU A 14 17.81 -9.14 19.52
N TYR A 15 16.58 -9.52 19.13
CA TYR A 15 16.34 -10.41 17.99
C TYR A 15 16.96 -9.90 16.69
N LEU A 16 16.83 -8.60 16.40
CA LEU A 16 17.43 -8.01 15.19
C LEU A 16 18.97 -7.94 15.27
N LEU A 17 19.52 -7.62 16.44
CA LEU A 17 20.96 -7.51 16.64
C LEU A 17 21.67 -8.88 16.60
N ASP A 18 21.02 -9.93 17.08
CA ASP A 18 21.52 -11.32 16.98
C ASP A 18 21.71 -11.75 15.52
N ASP A 19 20.87 -11.22 14.62
CA ASP A 19 20.92 -11.45 13.16
C ASP A 19 21.77 -10.38 12.42
N GLU A 20 22.48 -9.51 13.15
CA GLU A 20 23.26 -8.37 12.63
C GLU A 20 22.44 -7.39 11.74
N ARG A 21 21.13 -7.30 11.98
CA ARG A 21 20.21 -6.43 11.22
C ARG A 21 19.96 -5.11 11.95
N PHE A 22 20.16 -4.01 11.23
CA PHE A 22 19.88 -2.65 11.73
C PHE A 22 18.64 -2.02 11.07
N GLU A 23 17.97 -2.77 10.20
CA GLU A 23 16.78 -2.34 9.48
C GLU A 23 15.61 -3.28 9.75
N TYR A 24 14.43 -2.70 10.00
CA TYR A 24 13.18 -3.43 10.20
C TYR A 24 12.16 -3.10 9.11
N ASP A 25 11.24 -4.02 8.84
CA ASP A 25 10.20 -3.85 7.84
C ASP A 25 8.92 -3.23 8.44
N HIS A 26 8.07 -2.70 7.56
CA HIS A 26 6.76 -2.15 7.97
C HIS A 26 5.84 -3.19 8.63
N GLU A 27 5.99 -4.45 8.25
CA GLU A 27 5.22 -5.58 8.79
C GLU A 27 5.60 -5.82 10.25
N ASP A 28 6.90 -5.79 10.56
CA ASP A 28 7.43 -5.92 11.92
C ASP A 28 6.92 -4.79 12.82
N LEU A 29 6.93 -3.56 12.30
CA LEU A 29 6.40 -2.40 13.04
C LEU A 29 4.91 -2.55 13.37
N GLN A 30 4.13 -3.10 12.44
CA GLN A 30 2.71 -3.37 12.69
C GLN A 30 2.51 -4.49 13.71
N ALA A 31 3.25 -5.59 13.57
CA ALA A 31 3.20 -6.73 14.49
C ALA A 31 3.54 -6.31 15.93
N LEU A 32 4.63 -5.55 16.10
CA LEU A 32 5.08 -5.02 17.38
C LEU A 32 4.09 -4.00 17.96
N SER A 33 3.52 -3.13 17.13
CA SER A 33 2.49 -2.18 17.59
C SER A 33 1.20 -2.88 18.05
N ALA A 34 0.83 -3.98 17.39
CA ALA A 34 -0.34 -4.76 17.71
C ALA A 34 -0.15 -5.59 18.99
N SER A 35 1.04 -6.18 19.20
CA SER A 35 1.36 -6.94 20.41
C SER A 35 1.39 -6.03 21.65
N LEU A 36 2.07 -4.89 21.55
CA LEU A 36 2.25 -3.94 22.66
C LEU A 36 1.03 -3.03 22.89
N ARG A 37 0.06 -3.02 21.97
CA ARG A 37 -1.09 -2.09 21.95
C ARG A 37 -0.67 -0.63 22.01
N LEU A 38 0.45 -0.31 21.36
CA LEU A 38 1.00 1.04 21.25
C LEU A 38 0.80 1.57 19.85
N SER A 39 0.70 2.89 19.71
CA SER A 39 0.69 3.53 18.39
C SER A 39 2.03 3.28 17.69
N SER A 40 2.01 2.94 16.39
CA SER A 40 3.21 2.66 15.59
C SER A 40 4.23 3.83 15.62
N HIS A 41 3.77 5.07 15.76
CA HIS A 41 4.65 6.23 15.92
C HIS A 41 5.50 6.18 17.20
N LYS A 42 4.93 5.75 18.34
CA LYS A 42 5.67 5.61 19.60
C LYS A 42 6.70 4.50 19.50
N VAL A 43 6.28 3.34 18.98
CA VAL A 43 7.15 2.18 18.76
C VAL A 43 8.32 2.56 17.86
N ARG A 44 8.04 3.18 16.71
CA ARG A 44 9.09 3.69 15.81
C ARG A 44 10.04 4.64 16.52
N ARG A 45 9.53 5.62 17.29
CA ARG A 45 10.39 6.58 17.99
C ARG A 45 11.36 5.89 18.95
N GLU A 46 10.93 4.82 19.62
CA GLU A 46 11.81 4.04 20.46
C GLU A 46 12.82 3.25 19.64
N LEU A 47 12.41 2.55 18.58
CA LEU A 47 13.33 1.85 17.67
C LEU A 47 14.38 2.80 17.06
N ASP A 48 13.97 4.00 16.65
CA ASP A 48 14.85 5.06 16.16
C ASP A 48 15.89 5.46 17.24
N SER A 49 15.51 5.44 18.53
CA SER A 49 16.43 5.75 19.64
C SER A 49 17.46 4.65 19.92
N TRP A 50 17.16 3.41 19.53
CA TRP A 50 18.09 2.27 19.55
C TRP A 50 19.01 2.23 18.31
N GLY A 51 18.84 3.16 17.38
CA GLY A 51 19.65 3.23 16.15
C GLY A 51 19.16 2.30 15.03
N LEU A 52 17.99 1.69 15.18
CA LEU A 52 17.34 0.93 14.11
C LEU A 52 16.67 1.88 13.12
N SER A 53 16.57 1.46 11.86
CA SER A 53 15.91 2.25 10.82
C SER A 53 14.86 1.45 10.04
N LEU A 54 13.81 2.14 9.61
CA LEU A 54 12.78 1.52 8.80
C LEU A 54 13.27 1.34 7.35
N LYS A 55 13.19 0.11 6.84
CA LYS A 55 13.58 -0.22 5.48
C LYS A 55 12.77 0.59 4.46
N ARG A 56 13.47 1.26 3.53
CA ARG A 56 12.81 2.02 2.45
C ARG A 56 12.21 1.05 1.43
N ARG A 57 10.90 1.15 1.18
CA ARG A 57 10.26 0.47 0.05
C ARG A 57 10.68 1.15 -1.26
N PRO A 58 11.09 0.40 -2.30
CA PRO A 58 11.28 0.98 -3.62
C PRO A 58 9.94 1.52 -4.10
N HIS A 59 9.91 2.79 -4.48
CA HIS A 59 8.72 3.40 -5.06
C HIS A 59 8.60 2.91 -6.51
N GLU A 60 7.80 1.87 -6.74
CA GLU A 60 7.38 1.52 -8.09
C GLU A 60 6.39 2.57 -8.59
N GLN A 61 6.88 3.44 -9.47
CA GLN A 61 6.02 4.37 -10.19
C GLN A 61 5.31 3.61 -11.30
N GLU A 62 4.10 3.15 -11.04
CA GLU A 62 3.25 2.60 -12.09
C GLU A 62 2.71 3.77 -12.94
N VAL A 63 3.42 4.11 -14.01
CA VAL A 63 2.93 5.06 -15.01
C VAL A 63 1.85 4.32 -15.81
N ARG A 64 0.57 4.70 -15.66
CA ARG A 64 -0.47 4.29 -16.61
C ARG A 64 -0.06 4.72 -18.01
N GLY A 65 0.43 3.78 -18.79
CA GLY A 65 0.71 4.01 -20.20
C GLY A 65 -0.60 4.31 -20.94
N PHE A 66 -0.51 5.07 -22.03
CA PHE A 66 -1.67 5.36 -22.90
C PHE A 66 -2.40 4.08 -23.37
N SER A 67 -1.75 2.91 -23.37
CA SER A 67 -2.30 1.62 -23.76
C SER A 67 -2.76 0.72 -22.61
N SER A 68 -2.75 1.18 -21.35
CA SER A 68 -3.12 0.35 -20.18
C SER A 68 -4.64 0.22 -19.97
N TRP A 69 -5.45 0.63 -20.95
CA TRP A 69 -6.90 0.51 -20.92
C TRP A 69 -7.38 -0.04 -22.27
N ASP A 70 -8.03 -1.20 -22.24
CA ASP A 70 -8.51 -1.92 -23.43
C ASP A 70 -9.69 -1.21 -24.13
N GLU A 71 -10.31 -0.23 -23.45
CA GLU A 71 -11.42 0.59 -23.94
C GLU A 71 -11.00 2.04 -24.21
N ASN A 72 -9.73 2.27 -24.51
CA ASN A 72 -9.30 3.60 -24.91
C ASN A 72 -10.08 4.08 -26.15
N ARG A 73 -10.86 5.14 -25.99
CA ARG A 73 -11.60 5.86 -27.05
C ARG A 73 -10.75 6.15 -28.30
N TRP A 74 -9.45 6.33 -28.10
CA TRP A 74 -8.46 6.70 -29.11
C TRP A 74 -7.76 5.51 -29.75
N GLN A 75 -7.92 4.31 -29.18
CA GLN A 75 -7.28 3.07 -29.62
C GLN A 75 -8.23 2.31 -30.55
N GLY A 76 -8.73 3.01 -31.58
CA GLY A 76 -9.26 2.41 -32.81
C GLY A 76 -10.27 1.26 -32.70
N ASN A 77 -10.98 1.07 -31.58
CA ASN A 77 -12.03 0.08 -31.48
C ASN A 77 -13.32 0.67 -32.06
N PRO A 78 -13.81 0.22 -33.22
CA PRO A 78 -14.99 0.80 -33.86
C PRO A 78 -16.29 0.53 -33.08
N CYS A 79 -16.26 -0.29 -32.03
CA CYS A 79 -17.45 -0.73 -31.31
C CYS A 79 -17.53 -0.28 -29.84
N GLY A 80 -16.59 0.55 -29.36
CA GLY A 80 -16.60 1.07 -27.97
C GLY A 80 -17.27 2.43 -27.80
N GLY A 81 -17.87 2.98 -28.85
CA GLY A 81 -18.63 4.22 -28.80
C GLY A 81 -20.09 3.92 -29.05
N GLY A 82 -20.94 4.05 -28.03
CA GLY A 82 -22.36 4.17 -28.24
C GLY A 82 -22.61 5.16 -29.39
N THR A 83 -23.41 4.75 -30.37
CA THR A 83 -23.71 5.58 -31.53
C THR A 83 -24.23 6.91 -30.98
N GLY A 84 -23.57 8.03 -31.32
CA GLY A 84 -23.81 9.35 -30.73
C GLY A 84 -25.26 9.86 -30.82
N TYR A 85 -26.15 9.09 -31.43
CA TYR A 85 -27.60 9.19 -31.29
C TYR A 85 -28.07 9.21 -29.83
N GLU A 86 -27.51 8.37 -28.95
CA GLU A 86 -27.92 8.31 -27.53
C GLU A 86 -27.52 9.54 -26.72
N GLN A 87 -26.47 10.27 -27.15
CA GLN A 87 -26.04 11.52 -26.51
C GLN A 87 -26.79 12.75 -27.04
N ILE A 88 -27.24 12.72 -28.30
CA ILE A 88 -27.98 13.83 -28.94
C ILE A 88 -29.47 13.76 -28.62
N ALA A 89 -30.05 12.56 -28.51
CA ALA A 89 -31.46 12.36 -28.17
C ALA A 89 -31.68 12.39 -26.64
N GLY A 90 -31.26 13.48 -25.98
CA GLY A 90 -31.57 13.71 -24.58
C GLY A 90 -33.08 13.56 -24.31
N PHE A 91 -33.44 12.75 -23.31
CA PHE A 91 -34.77 12.66 -22.69
C PHE A 91 -36.00 12.43 -23.59
N ALA A 92 -35.85 12.04 -24.87
CA ALA A 92 -36.97 11.89 -25.80
C ALA A 92 -37.28 10.43 -26.21
N GLY A 93 -36.77 9.44 -25.46
CA GLY A 93 -36.90 8.02 -25.81
C GLY A 93 -37.64 7.13 -24.80
N LYS A 94 -38.10 7.67 -23.66
CA LYS A 94 -38.90 6.90 -22.69
C LYS A 94 -40.39 7.11 -23.00
N LYS A 95 -41.00 6.19 -23.76
CA LYS A 95 -42.42 5.88 -23.53
C LYS A 95 -42.46 4.88 -22.37
N GLY A 96 -43.24 5.24 -21.35
CA GLY A 96 -43.54 4.37 -20.21
C GLY A 96 -44.33 3.13 -20.60
#